data_AF-A0A349NFV1-F1
#
_entry.id   AF-A0A349NFV1-F1
#
_cell.length_a   1.000
_cell.length_b   1.000
_cell.length_c   1.000
_cell.angle_alpha   90.00
_cell.angle_beta   90.00
_cell.angle_gamma   90.00
#
_symmetry.space_group_name_H-M   'P 1'
#
loop_
_entity.id
_entity.type
_entity.pdbx_description
1 polymer ?
#
loop_
_entity_poly.entity_id
_entity_poly.type
_entity_poly.pdbx_seq_one_letter_code
_entity_poly.pdbx_strand_id
1 'polypeptide(L)'
;MDEKKTHDVNLIAYCGLYCGECKKYINKKCPGCRKNQKASWCKVRTCNQKQGYHTCADCMTDVAECKKYDNFFSKLFGFIFRSD
;
A
#
# COMPACT_ATOMS: atom_id res chain seq x y z
N MET A 1 -16.55 -24.80 5.60
CA MET A 1 -16.30 -24.28 6.96
C MET A 1 -15.04 -23.44 6.84
N ASP A 2 -15.21 -22.16 6.56
CA ASP A 2 -14.11 -21.29 6.17
C ASP A 2 -13.20 -21.01 7.36
N GLU A 3 -11.97 -21.50 7.27
CA GLU A 3 -10.92 -21.27 8.26
C GLU A 3 -10.63 -19.76 8.34
N LYS A 4 -10.83 -19.19 9.53
CA LYS A 4 -10.68 -17.74 9.77
C LYS A 4 -9.19 -17.38 9.73
N LYS A 5 -8.64 -17.11 8.54
CA LYS A 5 -7.23 -16.75 8.34
C LYS A 5 -6.94 -15.40 9.00
N THR A 6 -6.18 -15.39 10.10
CA THR A 6 -5.74 -14.16 10.77
C THR A 6 -4.54 -13.56 10.04
N HIS A 7 -4.73 -12.42 9.38
CA HIS A 7 -3.67 -11.68 8.70
C HIS A 7 -2.89 -10.78 9.68
N ASP A 8 -1.57 -10.68 9.53
CA ASP A 8 -0.75 -9.78 10.34
C ASP A 8 -0.88 -8.34 9.81
N VAL A 9 -1.52 -7.48 10.61
CA VAL A 9 -1.75 -6.07 10.28
C VAL A 9 -0.46 -5.30 9.96
N ASN A 10 0.71 -5.74 10.47
CA ASN A 10 2.00 -5.11 10.19
C ASN A 10 2.48 -5.37 8.76
N LEU A 11 1.93 -6.38 8.08
CA LEU A 11 2.22 -6.66 6.68
C LEU A 11 1.34 -5.86 5.72
N ILE A 12 0.36 -5.10 6.22
CA ILE A 12 -0.38 -4.15 5.40
C ILE A 12 0.54 -2.98 5.04
N ALA A 13 0.72 -2.73 3.74
CA ALA A 13 1.44 -1.59 3.21
C ALA A 13 0.67 -0.29 3.45
N TYR A 14 1.35 0.85 3.40
CA TYR A 14 0.70 2.17 3.58
C TYR A 14 -0.39 2.46 2.53
N CYS A 15 -0.33 1.83 1.36
CA CYS A 15 -1.37 1.91 0.32
C CYS A 15 -2.49 0.86 0.48
N GLY A 16 -2.50 0.06 1.55
CA GLY A 16 -3.51 -0.98 1.80
C GLY A 16 -3.18 -2.36 1.22
N LEU A 17 -2.20 -2.48 0.33
CA LEU A 17 -1.79 -3.80 -0.22
C LEU A 17 -1.14 -4.68 0.86
N TYR A 18 -1.48 -5.97 0.89
CA TYR A 18 -0.95 -6.90 1.88
C TYR A 18 0.37 -7.54 1.42
N CYS A 19 1.48 -7.19 2.08
CA CYS A 19 2.81 -7.71 1.76
C CYS A 19 2.94 -9.22 2.02
N GLY A 20 2.14 -9.78 2.93
CA GLY A 20 2.20 -11.21 3.28
C GLY A 20 1.90 -12.16 2.11
N GLU A 21 1.24 -11.66 1.06
CA GLU A 21 0.96 -12.41 -0.17
C GLU A 21 1.85 -11.94 -1.35
N CYS A 22 2.80 -11.02 -1.12
CA CYS A 22 3.73 -10.56 -2.14
C CYS A 22 4.90 -11.55 -2.32
N LYS A 23 5.03 -12.16 -3.50
CA LYS A 23 6.13 -13.10 -3.83
C LYS A 23 7.53 -12.56 -3.50
N LYS A 24 7.79 -11.27 -3.71
CA LYS A 24 9.11 -10.67 -3.42
C LYS A 24 9.37 -10.62 -1.91
N TYR A 25 8.36 -10.33 -1.09
CA TYR A 25 8.47 -10.35 0.37
C TYR A 25 8.63 -11.77 0.89
N ILE A 26 7.80 -12.71 0.43
CA ILE A 26 7.86 -14.15 0.78
C ILE A 26 9.25 -14.72 0.47
N ASN A 27 9.79 -14.41 -0.72
CA ASN A 27 11.12 -14.87 -1.14
C ASN A 27 12.28 -14.03 -0.55
N LYS A 28 12.02 -13.18 0.46
CA LYS A 28 13.02 -12.33 1.14
C LYS A 28 13.80 -11.38 0.23
N LYS A 29 13.30 -11.11 -0.98
CA LYS A 29 13.87 -10.17 -1.96
C LYS A 29 13.41 -8.72 -1.73
N CYS A 30 12.46 -8.50 -0.82
CA CYS A 30 11.93 -7.21 -0.43
C CYS A 30 11.69 -7.19 1.09
N PRO A 31 12.07 -6.12 1.82
CA PRO A 31 11.90 -6.05 3.28
C PRO A 31 10.45 -5.74 3.72
N GLY A 32 9.51 -5.57 2.77
CA GLY A 32 8.14 -5.15 3.02
C GLY A 32 7.98 -3.63 3.06
N CYS A 33 6.77 -3.12 2.79
CA CYS A 33 6.53 -1.69 2.59
C CYS A 33 7.02 -0.82 3.77
N ARG A 34 6.75 -1.25 5.00
CA ARG A 34 7.12 -0.50 6.22
C ARG A 34 8.64 -0.29 6.33
N LYS A 35 9.42 -1.34 6.03
CA LYS A 35 10.88 -1.35 6.14
C LYS A 35 11.62 -0.95 4.85
N ASN A 36 10.92 -0.78 3.73
CA ASN A 36 11.55 -0.48 2.43
C ASN A 36 11.96 1.01 2.30
N GLN A 37 13.07 1.39 2.92
CA GLN A 37 13.63 2.75 2.86
C GLN A 37 14.02 3.17 1.44
N LYS A 38 14.34 2.21 0.55
CA LYS A 38 14.67 2.49 -0.86
C LYS A 38 13.47 2.98 -1.68
N ALA A 39 12.25 2.81 -1.19
CA ALA A 39 11.02 3.29 -1.84
C ALA A 39 10.70 4.75 -1.48
N SER A 40 11.71 5.63 -1.42
CA SER A 40 11.56 7.06 -1.12
C SER A 40 10.70 7.81 -2.16
N TRP A 41 10.62 7.28 -3.38
CA TRP A 41 9.78 7.79 -4.46
C TRP A 41 8.27 7.58 -4.21
N CYS A 42 7.89 6.67 -3.31
CA CYS A 42 6.49 6.36 -3.04
C CYS A 42 5.86 7.45 -2.14
N LYS A 43 5.10 8.36 -2.75
CA LYS A 43 4.44 9.48 -2.04
C LYS A 43 3.49 9.02 -0.94
N VAL A 44 2.71 7.96 -1.18
CA VAL A 44 1.77 7.38 -0.20
C VAL A 44 2.51 6.90 1.05
N ARG A 45 3.62 6.16 0.89
CA ARG A 45 4.45 5.69 2.01
C ARG A 45 4.97 6.87 2.82
N THR A 46 5.61 7.82 2.15
CA THR A 46 6.19 8.99 2.83
C THR A 46 5.12 9.85 3.51
N CYS A 47 3.93 9.96 2.93
CA CYS A 47 2.81 10.69 3.53
C CYS A 47 2.34 10.03 4.83
N ASN A 48 2.00 8.74 4.79
CA ASN A 48 1.53 8.01 5.98
C ASN A 48 2.58 7.96 7.09
N GLN A 49 3.86 7.80 6.74
CA GLN A 49 4.96 7.88 7.72
C GLN A 49 5.01 9.24 8.44
N LYS A 50 4.80 10.34 7.72
CA LYS A 50 4.79 11.69 8.30
C LYS A 50 3.56 11.94 9.17
N GLN A 51 2.41 11.41 8.79
CA GLN A 51 1.15 11.58 9.54
C GLN A 51 1.02 10.60 10.71
N GLY A 52 1.85 9.54 10.76
CA GLY A 52 1.71 8.47 11.75
C GLY A 52 0.57 7.51 11.46
N TYR A 53 0.03 7.51 10.23
CA TYR A 53 -1.07 6.64 9.81
C TYR A 53 -0.60 5.24 9.46
N HIS A 54 -1.43 4.24 9.74
CA HIS A 54 -1.16 2.86 9.36
C HIS A 54 -1.41 2.66 7.88
N THR A 55 -2.46 3.27 7.34
CA THR A 55 -2.79 3.32 5.92
C THR A 55 -3.52 4.63 5.57
N CYS A 56 -3.72 4.89 4.27
CA CYS A 56 -4.56 6.00 3.83
C CYS A 56 -6.01 5.93 4.34
N ALA A 57 -6.51 4.79 4.83
CA ALA A 57 -7.85 4.70 5.41
C ALA A 57 -8.01 5.48 6.73
N ASP A 58 -6.89 5.80 7.39
CA ASP A 58 -6.90 6.64 8.59
C ASP A 58 -6.97 8.15 8.25
N CYS A 59 -6.88 8.50 6.97
CA CYS A 59 -6.85 9.88 6.48
C CYS A 59 -8.27 10.36 6.12
N MET A 60 -8.65 11.54 6.61
CA MET A 60 -9.97 12.13 6.32
C MET A 60 -10.06 12.85 4.96
N THR A 61 -8.92 13.08 4.30
CA THR A 61 -8.90 13.71 2.98
C THR A 61 -9.53 12.79 1.94
N ASP A 62 -10.46 13.34 1.14
CA ASP A 62 -11.00 12.63 -0.01
C ASP A 62 -9.86 12.19 -0.95
N VAL A 63 -9.87 10.91 -1.30
CA VAL A 63 -8.86 10.30 -2.17
C VAL A 63 -8.81 10.98 -3.54
N ALA A 64 -9.95 11.42 -4.07
CA ALA A 64 -10.05 12.14 -5.34
C ALA A 64 -9.32 13.49 -5.31
N GLU A 65 -9.24 14.12 -4.13
CA GLU A 65 -8.54 15.40 -3.93
C GLU A 65 -7.09 15.21 -3.49
N CYS A 66 -6.70 13.99 -3.12
CA CYS A 66 -5.40 13.69 -2.53
C CYS A 66 -4.28 13.63 -3.58
N LYS A 67 -3.54 14.74 -3.72
CA LYS A 67 -2.34 14.84 -4.59
C LYS A 67 -1.19 13.87 -4.24
N LYS A 68 -1.25 13.18 -3.08
CA LYS A 68 -0.25 12.19 -2.64
C LYS A 68 -0.68 10.76 -2.99
N TYR A 69 -1.97 10.52 -3.14
CA TYR A 69 -2.56 9.29 -3.66
C TYR A 69 -2.55 9.28 -5.20
N ASP A 70 -1.60 9.97 -5.83
CA ASP A 70 -1.45 9.95 -7.27
C ASP A 70 -0.69 8.67 -7.67
N ASN A 71 -1.44 7.57 -7.74
CA ASN A 71 -0.94 6.30 -8.17
C ASN A 71 -0.80 6.32 -9.69
N PHE A 72 0.35 6.74 -10.21
CA PHE A 72 0.73 6.50 -11.61
C PHE A 72 0.44 5.04 -12.00
N PHE A 73 0.68 4.09 -11.08
CA PHE A 73 0.32 2.69 -11.25
C PHE A 73 -1.19 2.40 -11.18
N SER A 74 -2.01 3.10 -10.39
CA SER A 74 -3.48 2.89 -10.42
C SER A 74 -4.10 3.48 -11.69
N LYS A 75 -3.57 4.60 -12.20
CA LYS A 75 -3.96 5.11 -13.51
C LYS A 75 -3.55 4.15 -14.63
N LEU A 76 -2.33 3.62 -14.56
CA LEU A 76 -1.82 2.64 -15.53
C LEU A 76 -2.60 1.31 -15.44
N PHE A 77 -2.87 0.80 -14.23
CA PHE A 77 -3.62 -0.45 -14.05
C PHE A 77 -5.11 -0.27 -14.31
N GLY A 78 -5.74 0.86 -13.98
CA GLY A 78 -7.11 1.17 -14.38
C GLY A 78 -7.26 1.24 -15.90
N PHE A 79 -6.28 1.85 -16.58
CA PHE A 79 -6.22 1.88 -18.04
C PHE A 79 -5.99 0.48 -18.66
N ILE A 80 -5.09 -0.33 -18.10
CA ILE A 80 -4.78 -1.68 -18.60
C ILE A 80 -5.92 -2.67 -18.32
N PHE A 81 -6.56 -2.60 -17.15
CA PHE A 81 -7.56 -3.57 -16.71
C PHE A 81 -9.01 -3.15 -16.95
N ARG A 82 -9.27 -1.96 -17.56
CA ARG A 82 -10.62 -1.42 -17.79
C ARG A 82 -11.54 -1.58 -16.57
N SER A 83 -10.99 -1.36 -15.40
CA SER A 83 -11.74 -1.38 -14.15
C SER A 83 -12.20 0.05 -13.91
N ASP A 84 -13.51 0.28 -14.04
CA ASP A 84 -14.19 1.51 -13.64
C ASP A 84 -13.94 1.80 -12.15
#